data_AF-A0A0M9GTW5-F1
#
_entry.id   AF-A0A0M9GTW5-F1
#
_cell.length_a   1.000
_cell.length_b   1.000
_cell.length_c   1.000
_cell.angle_alpha   90.00
_cell.angle_beta   90.00
_cell.angle_gamma   90.00
#
_symmetry.space_group_name_H-M   'P 1'
#
loop_
_entity.id
_entity.type
_entity.pdbx_description
1 polymer ?
#
loop_
_entity_poly.entity_id
_entity_poly.type
_entity_poly.pdbx_seq_one_letter_code
_entity_poly.pdbx_strand_id
1 'polypeptide(L)' 'MVQIRVFDEEHERDLEDAVNDFLKGLSDRDVIDIKYQVGCINDEDEQIYCFSAMVIFRT' A
#
# COMPACT_ATOMS: atom_id res chain seq x y z
N MET A 1 8.89 13.35 12.88
CA MET A 1 9.55 12.02 13.00
C MET A 1 9.31 11.24 11.71
N VAL A 2 10.20 10.33 11.29
CA VAL A 2 9.92 9.45 10.12
C VAL A 2 9.04 8.29 10.57
N GLN A 3 7.99 8.01 9.82
CA GLN A 3 7.02 6.95 10.10
C GLN A 3 6.74 6.11 8.85
N ILE A 4 6.18 4.93 9.08
CA ILE A 4 5.82 3.97 8.04
C ILE A 4 4.38 3.52 8.28
N ARG A 5 3.62 3.37 7.20
CA ARG A 5 2.32 2.70 7.19
C ARG A 5 2.28 1.69 6.06
N VAL A 6 1.81 0.48 6.35
CA VAL A 6 1.70 -0.62 5.39
C VAL A 6 0.22 -0.89 5.14
N PHE A 7 -0.10 -1.19 3.88
CA PHE A 7 -1.41 -1.58 3.39
C PHE A 7 -1.24 -2.86 2.57
N ASP A 8 -2.20 -3.76 2.67
CA ASP A 8 -2.28 -4.99 1.90
C ASP A 8 -3.75 -5.27 1.57
N GLU A 9 -4.05 -5.59 0.31
CA GLU A 9 -5.39 -5.83 -0.21
C GLU A 9 -5.36 -6.94 -1.27
N GLU A 10 -6.47 -7.66 -1.42
CA GLU A 10 -6.62 -8.70 -2.46
C GLU A 10 -6.90 -8.12 -3.85
N HIS A 11 -7.40 -6.87 -3.92
CA HIS A 11 -7.65 -6.17 -5.17
C HIS A 11 -6.83 -4.88 -5.26
N GLU A 12 -6.21 -4.65 -6.41
CA GLU A 12 -5.38 -3.47 -6.67
C GLU A 12 -6.14 -2.15 -6.46
N ARG A 13 -7.43 -2.12 -6.81
CA ARG A 13 -8.27 -0.92 -6.63
C ARG A 13 -8.54 -0.59 -5.16
N ASP A 14 -8.74 -1.61 -4.34
CA ASP A 14 -8.97 -1.43 -2.91
C ASP A 14 -7.70 -0.87 -2.26
N LEU A 15 -6.52 -1.33 -2.71
CA LEU A 15 -5.23 -0.78 -2.27
C LEU A 15 -5.08 0.70 -2.67
N GLU A 16 -5.41 1.03 -3.92
CA GLU A 16 -5.36 2.40 -4.42
C GLU A 16 -6.26 3.34 -3.58
N ASP A 17 -7.49 2.93 -3.33
CA ASP A 17 -8.45 3.71 -2.54
C ASP A 17 -7.95 3.89 -1.09
N ALA A 18 -7.47 2.82 -0.44
CA ALA A 18 -6.96 2.86 0.94
C ALA A 18 -5.72 3.76 1.09
N VAL A 19 -4.77 3.68 0.15
CA VAL A 19 -3.58 4.53 0.16
C VAL A 19 -3.94 5.98 -0.11
N ASN A 20 -4.79 6.26 -1.11
CA ASN A 20 -5.23 7.62 -1.42
C ASN A 20 -5.99 8.27 -0.25
N ASP A 21 -6.85 7.51 0.43
CA ASP A 21 -7.57 8.00 1.60
C ASP A 21 -6.63 8.35 2.75
N PHE A 22 -5.56 7.58 2.96
CA PHE A 22 -4.51 7.93 3.91
C PHE A 22 -3.75 9.19 3.51
N LEU A 23 -3.38 9.32 2.23
CA LEU A 23 -2.62 10.46 1.72
C LEU A 23 -3.39 11.79 1.82
N LYS A 24 -4.74 11.77 1.77
CA LYS A 24 -5.57 12.97 2.00
C LYS A 24 -5.29 13.67 3.35
N GLY A 25 -4.79 12.92 4.34
CA GLY A 25 -4.42 13.46 5.66
C GLY A 25 -2.98 13.99 5.75
N LEU A 26 -2.19 13.90 4.68
CA LEU A 26 -0.78 14.30 4.65
C LEU A 26 -0.54 15.44 3.65
N SER A 27 0.48 16.25 3.89
CA SER A 27 0.99 17.16 2.87
C SER A 27 1.94 16.40 1.95
N ASP A 28 1.92 16.71 0.66
CA ASP A 28 2.82 16.11 -0.34
C ASP A 28 4.30 16.17 0.06
N ARG A 29 4.72 17.24 0.75
CA ARG A 29 6.11 17.41 1.23
C ARG A 29 6.50 16.44 2.35
N ASP A 30 5.51 15.89 3.04
CA ASP A 30 5.68 14.98 4.16
C ASP A 30 5.73 13.52 3.68
N VAL A 31 5.31 13.24 2.44
CA VAL A 31 5.49 11.94 1.79
C VAL A 31 6.95 11.82 1.34
N ILE A 32 7.64 10.77 1.82
CA ILE A 32 9.02 10.50 1.45
C ILE A 32 9.08 9.53 0.27
N ASP A 33 8.33 8.43 0.36
CA ASP A 33 8.32 7.37 -0.65
C ASP A 33 7.09 6.46 -0.49
N ILE A 34 6.70 5.78 -1.56
CA ILE A 34 5.67 4.73 -1.55
C ILE A 34 6.24 3.52 -2.30
N LYS A 35 6.37 2.39 -1.60
CA LYS A 35 6.88 1.14 -2.16
C LYS A 35 5.73 0.19 -2.41
N TYR A 36 5.48 -0.14 -3.68
CA TYR A 36 4.49 -1.13 -4.09
C TYR A 36 5.12 -2.51 -4.24
N GLN A 37 4.38 -3.55 -3.86
CA GLN A 37 4.78 -4.94 -4.03
C GLN A 37 3.54 -5.81 -4.29
N VAL A 38 3.70 -6.77 -5.20
CA VAL A 38 2.68 -7.80 -5.48
C VAL A 38 3.24 -9.16 -5.07
N GLY A 39 2.55 -9.81 -4.13
CA GLY A 39 2.73 -11.22 -3.84
C GLY A 39 1.74 -12.04 -4.66
N CYS A 40 2.18 -13.20 -5.14
CA CYS A 40 1.30 -14.18 -5.77
C CYS A 40 1.63 -15.55 -5.18
N ILE A 41 0.59 -16.25 -4.74
CA ILE A 41 0.66 -17.67 -4.39
C ILE A 41 -0.26 -18.42 -5.35
N ASN A 42 0.24 -19.54 -5.87
CA ASN A 42 -0.57 -20.52 -6.58
C ASN A 42 -0.82 -21.67 -5.59
N ASP A 43 -2.07 -21.91 -5.24
CA ASP A 43 -2.49 -23.02 -4.41
C ASP A 43 -3.43 -23.91 -5.20
N GLU A 44 -2.94 -25.07 -5.64
CA GLU A 44 -3.61 -26.05 -6.50
C GLU A 44 -4.33 -25.44 -7.74
N ASP A 45 -5.59 -25.02 -7.59
CA ASP A 45 -6.46 -24.47 -8.63
C ASP A 45 -6.77 -22.96 -8.45
N GLU A 46 -6.32 -22.33 -7.36
CA GLU A 46 -6.55 -20.91 -7.07
C GLU A 46 -5.26 -20.09 -7.11
N GLN A 47 -5.35 -18.92 -7.74
CA GLN A 47 -4.28 -17.93 -7.76
C GLN A 47 -4.67 -16.77 -6.84
N ILE A 48 -3.93 -16.61 -5.74
CA ILE A 48 -4.16 -15.55 -4.76
C ILE A 48 -3.15 -14.44 -4.98
N TYR A 49 -3.67 -13.24 -5.23
CA TYR A 49 -2.86 -12.02 -5.31
C TYR A 49 -2.95 -11.24 -3.99
N CYS A 50 -1.81 -10.72 -3.55
CA CYS A 50 -1.73 -9.78 -2.45
C CYS A 50 -1.01 -8.53 -2.94
N PHE A 51 -1.78 -7.46 -3.10
CA PHE A 51 -1.29 -6.15 -3.49
C PHE A 51 -0.96 -5.37 -2.23
N SER A 52 0.24 -4.83 -2.13
CA SER A 52 0.68 -4.15 -0.90
C SER A 52 1.44 -2.86 -1.20
N ALA A 53 1.29 -1.88 -0.32
CA ALA A 53 1.98 -0.60 -0.39
C ALA A 53 2.52 -0.20 0.99
N MET A 54 3.79 0.19 1.03
CA MET A 54 4.41 0.80 2.19
C MET A 54 4.60 2.30 1.95
N VAL A 55 3.91 3.13 2.69
CA VAL A 55 4.06 4.59 2.68
C VAL A 55 5.04 5.02 3.76
N ILE A 56 6.10 5.72 3.36
CA ILE A 56 7.11 6.30 4.24
C ILE A 56 6.87 7.81 4.29
N PHE A 57 6.65 8.38 5.47
CA PHE A 57 6.22 9.77 5.62
C PHE A 57 6.78 10.44 6.88
N ARG A 58 6.59 11.77 6.99
CA ARG A 58 6.97 12.60 8.14
C ARG A 58 5.73 13.09 8.89
N THR A 59 5.84 13.17 10.20
CA THR A 59 4.89 13.84 11.11
C THR A 59 5.56 14.88 11.99
#